data_AF-A0AAV1VL08-F1
#
_entry.id   AF-A0AAV1VL08-F1
#
_cell.length_a   1.000
_cell.length_b   1.000
_cell.length_c   1.000
_cell.angle_alpha   90.00
_cell.angle_beta   90.00
_cell.angle_gamma   90.00
#
_symmetry.space_group_name_H-M   'P 1'
#
loop_
_entity.id
_entity.type
_entity.pdbx_description
1 polymer ?
#
loop_
_entity_poly.entity_id
_entity_poly.type
_entity_poly.pdbx_seq_one_letter_code
_entity_poly.pdbx_strand_id
1 'polypeptide(L)'
;MGTVDRMSVLMGEPATSGMLESPIRYQQCAAINKFPQGEIAIERQKVALLQQQGSHQSMGWPTHTCRPETSKIDISRYKGTDEDSVLRWFVELDDAIGARHIEGDEMQVTFALPNLTGRAKTWALGLKLHDPNVFESLEILKSRLKETFEPPRAEFRARSTLLRLKQGKREVHNYA
;
A
#
# COMPACT_ATOMS: atom_id res chain seq x y z
N MET A 1 -16.36 37.60 -62.24
CA MET A 1 -16.73 36.21 -62.63
C MET A 1 -16.33 35.33 -61.46
N GLY A 2 -17.22 35.12 -60.49
CA GLY A 2 -18.16 33.99 -60.46
C GLY A 2 -17.52 32.92 -59.57
N THR A 3 -18.01 32.58 -58.38
CA THR A 3 -19.40 32.38 -57.97
C THR A 3 -19.50 32.66 -56.46
N VAL A 4 -20.08 33.80 -56.11
CA VAL A 4 -20.81 33.93 -54.84
C VAL A 4 -22.04 33.02 -54.96
N ASP A 5 -22.50 32.47 -53.84
CA ASP A 5 -23.82 31.86 -53.64
C ASP A 5 -23.88 30.32 -53.70
N ARG A 6 -23.88 29.69 -52.51
CA ARG A 6 -25.12 29.11 -51.96
C ARG A 6 -24.91 28.65 -50.50
N MET A 7 -25.62 29.36 -49.61
CA MET A 7 -26.10 28.94 -48.26
C MET A 7 -25.00 28.80 -47.18
N SER A 8 -24.81 29.71 -46.21
CA SER A 8 -25.75 30.44 -45.34
C SER A 8 -26.75 29.52 -44.63
N VAL A 9 -26.96 29.76 -43.32
CA VAL A 9 -27.66 28.96 -42.29
C VAL A 9 -26.63 28.18 -41.45
N LEU A 10 -26.26 28.57 -40.22
CA LEU A 10 -27.03 29.24 -39.16
C LEU A 10 -26.04 29.72 -38.06
N MET A 11 -26.06 31.02 -37.72
CA MET A 11 -25.59 31.62 -36.45
C MET A 11 -24.07 31.50 -36.13
N GLY A 12 -23.20 32.50 -36.29
CA GLY A 12 -23.29 33.87 -35.80
C GLY A 12 -22.04 34.16 -34.94
N GLU A 13 -20.94 34.58 -35.55
CA GLU A 13 -19.83 35.29 -34.89
C GLU A 13 -19.95 36.78 -35.24
N PRO A 14 -19.62 37.72 -34.33
CA PRO A 14 -18.24 38.21 -34.37
C PRO A 14 -17.71 38.74 -33.02
N ALA A 15 -16.48 38.38 -32.67
CA ALA A 15 -15.64 39.21 -31.81
C ALA A 15 -14.15 39.03 -32.10
N THR A 16 -13.75 39.28 -33.35
CA THR A 16 -12.35 39.57 -33.69
C THR A 16 -12.10 41.07 -33.60
N SER A 17 -11.58 41.53 -32.46
CA SER A 17 -10.72 42.73 -32.38
C SER A 17 -10.25 42.91 -30.94
N GLY A 18 -8.93 42.90 -30.76
CA GLY A 18 -8.30 43.04 -29.45
C GLY A 18 -6.92 42.39 -29.32
N MET A 19 -6.27 42.00 -30.42
CA MET A 19 -4.81 41.90 -30.45
C MET A 19 -4.25 43.33 -30.46
N LEU A 20 -4.09 43.92 -29.28
CA LEU A 20 -2.94 44.75 -28.92
C LEU A 20 -3.03 45.08 -27.43
N GLU A 21 -1.91 44.86 -26.74
CA GLU A 21 -1.56 45.42 -25.44
C GLU A 21 -2.48 45.12 -24.24
N SER A 22 -2.06 44.13 -23.45
CA SER A 22 -2.07 44.35 -22.01
C SER A 22 -0.86 43.68 -21.33
N PRO A 23 -0.08 44.43 -20.55
CA PRO A 23 0.85 43.85 -19.60
C PRO A 23 0.02 43.27 -18.44
N ILE A 24 0.67 42.46 -17.59
CA ILE A 24 0.16 41.89 -16.33
C ILE A 24 -0.28 40.42 -16.46
N ARG A 25 0.75 39.57 -16.54
CA ARG A 25 0.72 38.11 -16.35
C ARG A 25 0.24 37.65 -14.94
N TYR A 26 -0.29 38.54 -14.11
CA TYR A 26 -0.69 38.27 -12.72
C TYR A 26 -2.19 38.10 -12.49
N GLN A 27 -3.05 38.45 -13.47
CA GLN A 27 -4.51 38.29 -13.29
C GLN A 27 -5.04 36.89 -13.66
N GLN A 28 -4.23 36.04 -14.30
CA GLN A 28 -4.65 34.70 -14.69
C GLN A 28 -4.53 33.65 -13.57
N CYS A 29 -3.93 33.99 -12.43
CA CYS A 29 -3.85 33.11 -11.26
C CYS A 29 -5.07 33.21 -10.32
N ALA A 30 -5.98 34.18 -10.53
CA ALA A 30 -7.11 34.40 -9.63
C ALA A 30 -8.37 33.58 -9.99
N ALA A 31 -8.46 33.03 -11.22
CA ALA A 31 -9.64 32.32 -11.69
C ALA A 31 -9.53 30.78 -11.64
N ILE A 32 -8.36 30.22 -11.34
CA ILE A 32 -8.13 28.76 -11.33
C ILE A 32 -8.56 28.11 -10.00
N ASN A 33 -8.84 28.89 -8.95
CA ASN A 33 -9.20 28.38 -7.62
C ASN A 33 -10.64 28.70 -7.20
N LYS A 34 -11.61 28.55 -8.11
CA LYS A 34 -13.03 28.54 -7.73
C LYS A 34 -13.60 27.14 -7.96
N PHE A 35 -13.79 26.45 -6.83
CA PHE A 35 -14.35 25.11 -6.59
C PHE A 35 -13.39 23.92 -6.71
N PRO A 36 -13.35 23.00 -5.71
CA PRO A 36 -14.39 22.70 -4.70
C PRO A 36 -13.90 22.91 -3.25
N GLN A 37 -14.29 24.01 -2.61
CA GLN A 37 -14.04 24.24 -1.16
C GLN A 37 -15.30 24.01 -0.29
N GLY A 38 -16.48 23.82 -0.92
CA GLY A 38 -17.73 23.56 -0.19
C GLY A 38 -17.86 22.13 0.34
N GLU A 39 -17.25 21.16 -0.34
CA GLU A 39 -17.42 19.72 -0.04
C GLU A 39 -16.55 19.28 1.15
N ILE A 40 -15.37 19.88 1.31
CA ILE A 40 -14.43 19.65 2.42
C ILE A 40 -14.99 20.20 3.75
N ALA A 41 -15.77 21.28 3.71
CA ALA A 41 -16.38 21.87 4.89
C ALA A 41 -17.49 20.98 5.49
N ILE A 42 -18.28 20.33 4.63
CA ILE A 42 -19.36 19.42 5.05
C ILE A 42 -18.79 18.16 5.70
N GLU A 43 -17.73 17.58 5.12
CA GLU A 43 -17.02 16.43 5.68
C GLU A 43 -16.35 16.76 7.02
N ARG A 44 -15.70 17.92 7.15
CA ARG A 44 -15.09 18.36 8.43
C ARG A 44 -16.11 18.51 9.55
N GLN A 45 -17.33 18.94 9.23
CA GLN A 45 -18.38 19.11 10.23
C GLN A 45 -18.95 17.78 10.72
N LYS A 46 -19.00 16.74 9.86
CA LYS A 46 -19.34 15.36 10.28
C LYS A 46 -18.26 14.75 11.17
N VAL A 47 -16.98 15.00 10.87
CA VAL A 47 -15.85 14.56 11.73
C VAL A 47 -15.87 15.26 13.09
N ALA A 48 -16.19 16.57 13.13
CA ALA A 48 -16.31 17.30 14.38
C ALA A 48 -17.50 16.82 15.24
N LEU A 49 -18.62 16.42 14.62
CA LEU A 49 -19.77 15.86 15.32
C LEU A 49 -19.49 14.48 15.92
N LEU A 50 -18.73 13.64 15.21
CA LEU A 50 -18.28 12.33 15.72
C LEU A 50 -17.23 12.47 16.85
N GLN A 51 -16.39 13.51 16.82
CA GLN A 51 -15.42 13.79 17.88
C GLN A 51 -16.10 14.23 19.20
N GLN A 52 -17.25 14.90 19.12
CA GLN A 52 -17.95 15.42 20.31
C GLN A 52 -18.66 14.32 21.11
N GLN A 53 -19.02 13.18 20.51
CA GLN A 53 -19.60 12.04 21.24
C GLN A 53 -18.57 11.25 22.08
N GLY A 54 -17.27 11.52 21.93
CA GLY A 54 -16.21 10.82 22.67
C GLY A 54 -15.79 11.44 24.01
N SER A 55 -16.46 12.51 24.49
CA SER A 55 -15.96 13.29 25.64
C SER A 55 -16.87 13.20 26.86
N HIS A 56 -17.00 12.01 27.46
CA HIS A 56 -17.39 11.86 28.86
C HIS A 56 -16.48 10.85 29.55
N GLN A 57 -15.35 11.33 30.08
CA GLN A 57 -15.04 11.30 31.52
C GLN A 57 -13.53 11.40 31.76
N SER A 58 -13.19 12.41 32.57
CA SER A 58 -11.87 12.64 33.15
C SER A 58 -11.90 12.24 34.62
N MET A 59 -10.78 11.64 35.06
CA MET A 59 -10.22 11.60 36.42
C MET A 59 -10.76 10.60 37.46
N GLY A 60 -9.88 9.65 37.83
CA GLY A 60 -9.90 8.87 39.07
C GLY A 60 -8.66 7.97 39.16
N TRP A 61 -7.80 8.15 40.17
CA TRP A 61 -6.55 7.40 40.39
C TRP A 61 -6.77 5.97 40.94
N PRO A 62 -5.69 5.18 41.13
CA PRO A 62 -5.33 4.00 40.36
C PRO A 62 -6.00 2.74 40.91
N THR A 63 -7.03 2.25 40.24
CA THR A 63 -7.46 0.86 40.41
C THR A 63 -6.61 0.01 39.46
N HIS A 64 -5.86 -0.95 40.00
CA HIS A 64 -5.34 -2.08 39.25
C HIS A 64 -6.52 -2.87 38.66
N THR A 65 -7.13 -2.34 37.61
CA THR A 65 -7.80 -3.17 36.63
C THR A 65 -6.68 -3.55 35.70
N CYS A 66 -6.26 -4.81 35.79
CA CYS A 66 -5.57 -5.48 34.71
C CYS A 66 -6.55 -5.49 33.54
N ARG A 67 -6.70 -4.35 32.86
CA ARG A 67 -7.17 -4.33 31.49
C ARG A 67 -6.20 -5.28 30.80
N PRO A 68 -6.65 -6.38 30.18
CA PRO A 68 -5.74 -7.14 29.34
C PRO A 68 -5.23 -6.12 28.36
N GLU A 69 -3.95 -5.77 28.47
CA GLU A 69 -3.32 -4.98 27.46
C GLU A 69 -3.58 -5.78 26.19
N THR A 70 -4.41 -5.24 25.30
CA THR A 70 -4.48 -5.74 23.94
C THR A 70 -3.12 -5.41 23.38
N SER A 71 -2.15 -6.27 23.70
CA SER A 71 -0.79 -6.24 23.21
C SER A 71 -0.95 -6.04 21.74
N LYS A 72 -0.59 -4.85 21.29
CA LYS A 72 -0.77 -4.42 19.92
C LYS A 72 0.26 -5.23 19.15
N ILE A 73 -0.09 -6.46 18.80
CA ILE A 73 0.79 -7.37 18.09
C ILE A 73 0.99 -6.71 16.73
N ASP A 74 2.17 -6.12 16.61
CA ASP A 74 2.66 -5.48 15.41
C ASP A 74 3.35 -6.56 14.58
N ILE A 75 2.93 -6.68 13.33
CA ILE A 75 3.47 -7.68 12.41
C ILE A 75 4.58 -7.00 11.63
N SER A 76 5.77 -7.61 11.62
CA SER A 76 6.85 -7.11 10.77
C SER A 76 6.39 -7.09 9.31
N ARG A 77 6.61 -5.98 8.60
CA ARG A 77 6.29 -5.94 7.16
C ARG A 77 7.30 -6.77 6.37
N TYR A 78 6.80 -7.67 5.52
CA TYR A 78 7.65 -8.56 4.73
C TYR A 78 7.96 -7.95 3.36
N LYS A 79 9.24 -7.81 2.98
CA LYS A 79 9.62 -7.17 1.70
C LYS A 79 9.81 -8.15 0.55
N GLY A 80 10.04 -9.43 0.84
CA GLY A 80 10.38 -10.44 -0.17
C GLY A 80 11.84 -10.40 -0.61
N THR A 81 12.75 -10.03 0.28
CA THR A 81 14.21 -10.07 0.07
C THR A 81 14.83 -11.31 0.72
N ASP A 82 15.99 -11.76 0.24
CA ASP A 82 16.68 -12.95 0.77
C ASP A 82 17.11 -12.85 2.25
N GLU A 83 17.15 -11.63 2.79
CA GLU A 83 17.45 -11.33 4.19
C GLU A 83 16.21 -11.48 5.09
N ASP A 84 15.01 -11.36 4.51
CA ASP A 84 13.75 -11.50 5.24
C ASP A 84 13.32 -12.97 5.26
N SER A 85 13.27 -13.57 6.45
CA SER A 85 12.75 -14.94 6.61
C SER A 85 11.23 -14.96 6.46
N VAL A 86 10.76 -15.52 5.34
CA VAL A 86 9.31 -15.74 5.09
C VAL A 86 8.68 -16.62 6.18
N LEU A 87 9.43 -17.60 6.70
CA LEU A 87 8.95 -18.49 7.76
C LEU A 87 8.78 -17.76 9.10
N ARG A 88 9.70 -16.85 9.45
CA ARG A 88 9.54 -16.00 10.65
C ARG A 88 8.28 -15.16 10.54
N TRP A 89 8.04 -14.59 9.37
CA TRP A 89 6.86 -13.77 9.12
C TRP A 89 5.55 -14.57 9.22
N PHE A 90 5.53 -15.83 8.78
CA PHE A 90 4.35 -16.69 8.96
C PHE A 90 3.99 -16.91 10.42
N VAL A 91 4.99 -17.13 11.29
CA VAL A 91 4.75 -17.29 12.74
C VAL A 91 4.15 -16.01 13.33
N GLU A 92 4.72 -14.84 13.01
CA GLU A 92 4.18 -13.55 13.48
C GLU A 92 2.76 -13.29 12.97
N LEU A 93 2.47 -13.69 11.73
CA LEU A 93 1.15 -13.56 11.13
C LEU A 93 0.13 -14.47 11.84
N ASP A 94 0.49 -15.73 12.10
CA ASP A 94 -0.38 -16.70 12.78
C ASP A 94 -0.66 -16.27 14.23
N ASP A 95 0.36 -15.79 14.95
CA ASP A 95 0.20 -15.25 16.29
C ASP A 95 -0.75 -14.04 16.30
N ALA A 96 -0.61 -13.14 15.31
CA ALA A 96 -1.47 -11.96 15.20
C ALA A 96 -2.91 -12.30 14.80
N ILE A 97 -3.11 -13.29 13.92
CA ILE A 97 -4.43 -13.79 13.54
C ILE A 97 -5.11 -14.44 14.74
N GLY A 98 -4.39 -15.30 15.47
CA GLY A 98 -4.88 -15.95 16.69
C GLY A 98 -5.27 -14.94 17.77
N ALA A 99 -4.42 -13.94 18.00
CA ALA A 99 -4.68 -12.92 19.02
C ALA A 99 -5.81 -11.94 18.65
N ARG A 100 -6.05 -11.71 17.36
CA ARG A 100 -7.16 -10.87 16.86
C ARG A 100 -8.44 -11.66 16.63
N HIS A 101 -8.39 -12.98 16.79
CA HIS A 101 -9.51 -13.88 16.55
C HIS A 101 -10.15 -13.67 15.16
N ILE A 102 -9.28 -13.58 14.14
CA ILE A 102 -9.73 -13.42 12.75
C ILE A 102 -10.12 -14.79 12.21
N GLU A 103 -11.41 -15.05 12.24
CA GLU A 103 -12.02 -16.26 11.71
C GLU A 103 -12.47 -16.02 10.26
N GLY A 104 -12.08 -16.92 9.36
CA GLY A 104 -12.42 -16.84 7.94
C GLY A 104 -11.22 -16.56 7.04
N ASP A 105 -11.04 -17.45 6.07
CA ASP A 105 -9.93 -17.48 5.13
C ASP A 105 -9.76 -16.15 4.36
N GLU A 106 -10.86 -15.57 3.87
CA GLU A 106 -10.84 -14.30 3.14
C GLU A 106 -10.42 -13.12 4.04
N MET A 107 -10.86 -13.10 5.30
CA MET A 107 -10.46 -12.06 6.26
C MET A 107 -8.99 -12.17 6.63
N GLN A 108 -8.49 -13.40 6.82
CA GLN A 108 -7.08 -13.65 7.10
C GLN A 108 -6.19 -13.20 5.93
N VAL A 109 -6.59 -13.51 4.70
CA VAL A 109 -5.90 -13.05 3.48
C VAL A 109 -5.93 -11.52 3.38
N THR A 110 -7.09 -10.91 3.58
CA THR A 110 -7.26 -9.44 3.54
C THR A 110 -6.44 -8.73 4.63
N PHE A 111 -6.25 -9.38 5.78
CA PHE A 111 -5.38 -8.90 6.84
C PHE A 111 -3.89 -9.08 6.51
N ALA A 112 -3.52 -10.19 5.87
CA ALA A 112 -2.13 -10.51 5.54
C ALA A 112 -1.55 -9.67 4.39
N LEU A 113 -2.33 -9.43 3.33
CA LEU A 113 -1.85 -8.74 2.12
C LEU A 113 -1.26 -7.34 2.37
N PRO A 114 -1.89 -6.45 3.18
CA PRO A 114 -1.35 -5.14 3.50
C PRO A 114 -0.01 -5.16 4.23
N ASN A 115 0.31 -6.27 4.92
CA ASN A 115 1.57 -6.46 5.64
C ASN A 115 2.73 -6.85 4.69
N LEU A 116 2.42 -7.18 3.43
CA LEU A 116 3.41 -7.35 2.38
C LEU A 116 3.89 -5.98 1.86
N THR A 117 5.17 -5.87 1.58
CA THR A 117 5.82 -4.66 1.05
C THR A 117 6.82 -5.02 -0.05
N GLY A 118 7.36 -4.01 -0.73
CA GLY A 118 8.43 -4.17 -1.72
C GLY A 118 8.10 -5.18 -2.83
N ARG A 119 8.96 -6.19 -2.98
CA ARG A 119 8.84 -7.24 -4.00
C ARG A 119 7.64 -8.15 -3.72
N ALA A 120 7.44 -8.52 -2.45
CA ALA A 120 6.32 -9.37 -2.05
C ALA A 120 4.96 -8.74 -2.38
N LYS A 121 4.80 -7.44 -2.10
CA LYS A 121 3.57 -6.71 -2.45
C LYS A 121 3.34 -6.64 -3.96
N THR A 122 4.39 -6.32 -4.72
CA THR A 122 4.29 -6.22 -6.19
C THR A 122 3.90 -7.56 -6.80
N TRP A 123 4.50 -8.65 -6.32
CA TRP A 123 4.16 -10.01 -6.73
C TRP A 123 2.70 -10.36 -6.38
N ALA A 124 2.26 -10.13 -5.14
CA ALA A 124 0.90 -10.45 -4.71
C ALA A 124 -0.17 -9.68 -5.49
N LEU A 125 0.09 -8.40 -5.77
CA LEU A 125 -0.80 -7.58 -6.60
C LEU A 125 -0.81 -8.04 -8.06
N GLY A 126 0.33 -8.45 -8.60
CA GLY A 126 0.41 -9.03 -9.95
C GLY A 126 -0.46 -10.27 -10.07
N LEU A 127 -0.42 -11.18 -9.08
CA LEU A 127 -1.29 -12.35 -9.06
C LEU A 127 -2.77 -11.98 -8.98
N LYS A 128 -3.15 -11.04 -8.10
CA LYS A 128 -4.55 -10.57 -8.00
C LYS A 128 -5.06 -9.88 -9.25
N LEU A 129 -4.18 -9.29 -10.06
CA LEU A 129 -4.57 -8.67 -11.33
C LEU A 129 -4.97 -9.71 -12.37
N HIS A 130 -4.31 -10.87 -12.37
CA HIS A 130 -4.64 -11.97 -13.28
C HIS A 130 -5.88 -12.74 -12.81
N ASP A 131 -6.00 -12.99 -11.52
CA ASP A 131 -7.14 -13.67 -10.93
C ASP A 131 -7.52 -12.98 -9.59
N PRO A 132 -8.71 -12.35 -9.50
CA PRO A 132 -9.16 -11.69 -8.28
C PRO A 132 -9.23 -12.59 -7.04
N ASN A 133 -9.46 -13.89 -7.25
CA ASN A 133 -9.66 -14.91 -6.23
C ASN A 133 -8.46 -15.86 -6.08
N VAL A 134 -7.27 -15.46 -6.56
CA VAL A 134 -6.04 -16.26 -6.51
C VAL A 134 -5.66 -16.77 -5.10
N PHE A 135 -6.14 -16.09 -4.06
CA PHE A 135 -5.90 -16.44 -2.65
C PHE A 135 -7.22 -16.83 -1.97
N GLU A 136 -7.70 -18.05 -2.24
CA GLU A 136 -8.92 -18.59 -1.61
C GLU A 136 -8.75 -18.81 -0.10
N SER A 137 -7.52 -19.10 0.34
CA SER A 137 -7.17 -19.37 1.74
C SER A 137 -5.81 -18.79 2.13
N LEU A 138 -5.65 -18.53 3.43
CA LEU A 138 -4.36 -18.12 4.01
C LEU A 138 -3.27 -19.16 3.73
N GLU A 139 -3.61 -20.44 3.75
CA GLU A 139 -2.64 -21.52 3.50
C GLU A 139 -2.17 -21.54 2.04
N ILE A 140 -3.06 -21.19 1.09
CA ILE A 140 -2.69 -21.02 -0.32
C ILE A 140 -1.74 -19.82 -0.46
N LEU A 141 -2.04 -18.70 0.20
CA LEU A 141 -1.17 -17.52 0.23
C LEU A 141 0.22 -17.88 0.77
N LYS A 142 0.31 -18.54 1.93
CA LYS A 142 1.57 -18.99 2.54
C LYS A 142 2.33 -19.94 1.62
N SER A 143 1.65 -20.91 1.02
CA SER A 143 2.26 -21.88 0.11
C SER A 143 2.87 -21.21 -1.12
N ARG A 144 2.14 -20.30 -1.75
CA ARG A 144 2.62 -19.52 -2.91
C ARG A 144 3.77 -18.58 -2.55
N LEU A 145 3.71 -17.94 -1.38
CA LEU A 145 4.79 -17.11 -0.86
C LEU A 145 6.05 -17.93 -0.63
N LYS A 146 5.91 -19.11 -0.03
CA LYS A 146 7.02 -20.04 0.18
C LYS A 146 7.61 -20.48 -1.16
N GLU A 147 6.80 -20.95 -2.09
CA GLU A 147 7.26 -21.37 -3.42
C GLU A 147 8.03 -20.28 -4.18
N THR A 148 7.59 -19.02 -4.06
CA THR A 148 8.19 -17.91 -4.81
C THR A 148 9.43 -17.31 -4.13
N PHE A 149 9.41 -17.20 -2.80
CA PHE A 149 10.43 -16.45 -2.05
C PHE A 149 11.33 -17.33 -1.19
N GLU A 150 11.03 -18.62 -1.05
CA GLU A 150 11.96 -19.55 -0.41
C GLU A 150 13.20 -19.68 -1.31
N PRO A 151 14.41 -19.39 -0.78
CA PRO A 151 15.62 -19.52 -1.56
C PRO A 151 15.74 -20.94 -2.11
N PRO A 152 16.21 -21.13 -3.37
CA PRO A 152 16.43 -22.44 -3.95
C PRO A 152 17.22 -23.32 -2.98
N ARG A 153 16.74 -24.56 -2.79
CA ARG A 153 17.19 -25.56 -1.81
C ARG A 153 18.64 -25.36 -1.36
N ALA A 154 18.85 -25.40 -0.05
CA ALA A 154 20.10 -25.13 0.65
C ALA A 154 21.37 -25.68 -0.03
N GLU A 155 21.31 -26.76 -0.80
CA GLU A 155 22.40 -27.30 -1.61
C GLU A 155 22.96 -26.32 -2.65
N PHE A 156 22.13 -25.59 -3.40
CA PHE A 156 22.63 -24.62 -4.38
C PHE A 156 23.25 -23.40 -3.67
N ARG A 157 22.63 -22.98 -2.56
CA ARG A 157 23.18 -21.93 -1.68
C ARG A 157 24.49 -22.37 -1.01
N ALA A 158 24.57 -23.60 -0.54
CA ALA A 158 25.76 -24.17 0.09
C ALA A 158 26.90 -24.28 -0.94
N ARG A 159 26.61 -24.79 -2.14
CA ARG A 159 27.57 -24.84 -3.26
C ARG A 159 28.05 -23.44 -3.65
N SER A 160 27.14 -22.50 -3.85
CA SER A 160 27.53 -21.12 -4.20
C SER A 160 28.26 -20.39 -3.06
N THR A 161 27.98 -20.71 -1.80
CA THR A 161 28.73 -20.19 -0.64
C THR A 161 30.12 -20.80 -0.59
N LEU A 162 30.22 -22.13 -0.75
CA LEU A 162 31.50 -22.85 -0.81
C LEU A 162 32.39 -22.33 -1.95
N LEU A 163 31.83 -22.13 -3.15
CA LEU A 163 32.56 -21.57 -4.29
C LEU A 163 33.00 -20.12 -4.08
N ARG A 164 32.35 -19.38 -3.18
CA ARG A 164 32.73 -18.00 -2.82
C ARG A 164 33.81 -17.95 -1.76
N LEU A 165 33.97 -19.01 -0.95
CA LEU A 165 35.04 -19.13 0.01
C LEU A 165 36.37 -19.26 -0.74
N LYS A 166 37.28 -18.32 -0.50
CA LYS A 166 38.68 -18.44 -0.93
C LYS A 166 39.51 -18.97 0.23
N GLN A 167 40.49 -19.82 -0.08
CA GLN A 167 41.46 -20.26 0.92
C GLN A 167 42.17 -19.01 1.48
N GLY A 168 41.98 -18.77 2.77
CA GLY A 168 42.68 -17.72 3.52
C GLY A 168 44.04 -18.23 4.01
N LYS A 169 44.59 -17.61 5.05
CA LYS A 169 45.85 -18.06 5.71
C LYS A 169 45.70 -19.33 6.56
N ARG A 170 44.56 -20.03 6.47
CA ARG A 170 44.32 -21.22 7.29
C ARG A 170 45.02 -22.42 6.64
N GLU A 171 45.75 -23.20 7.43
CA GLU A 171 46.36 -24.44 6.95
C GLU A 171 45.29 -25.49 6.64
N VAL A 172 45.56 -26.38 5.68
CA VAL A 172 44.58 -27.33 5.12
C VAL A 172 43.94 -28.24 6.18
N HIS A 173 44.69 -28.61 7.22
CA HIS A 173 44.20 -29.46 8.31
C HIS A 173 43.20 -28.76 9.25
N ASN A 174 43.09 -27.43 9.20
CA ASN A 174 42.14 -26.65 10.00
C ASN A 174 40.76 -26.51 9.33
N TYR A 175 40.52 -27.25 8.24
CA TYR A 175 39.26 -27.29 7.49
C TYR A 175 38.50 -28.63 7.67
N ALA A 176 39.01 -29.56 8.48
CA ALA A 176 38.41 -30.86 8.74
C ALA A 176 37.29 -30.80 9.79
#